data_AF-T0Y7P7-F1
#
_entry.id   AF-T0Y7P7-F1
#
_cell.length_a   1.000
_cell.length_b   1.000
_cell.length_c   1.000
_cell.angle_alpha   90.00
_cell.angle_beta   90.00
_cell.angle_gamma   90.00
#
_symmetry.space_group_name_H-M   'P 1'
#
loop_
_entity.id
_entity.type
_entity.pdbx_description
1 polymer ?
#
loop_
_entity_poly.entity_id
_entity_poly.type
_entity_poly.pdbx_seq_one_letter_code
_entity_poly.pdbx_strand_id
1 'polypeptide(L)' 'MVQTARGMLLHHVRIESGRIAQYLIVAPTEWNFHPQGALTYLIGFREGNMTRLVETAKLFVMSLDPCVDFEIEVVHA' A
#
# COMPACT_ATOMS: atom_id res chain seq x y z
N MET A 1 7.49 -13.40 10.33
CA MET A 1 6.39 -12.91 9.46
C MET A 1 5.08 -13.34 10.09
N VAL A 2 4.04 -12.49 10.02
CA VAL A 2 2.71 -12.79 10.55
C VAL A 2 1.64 -12.30 9.58
N GLN A 3 0.59 -13.09 9.39
CA GLN A 3 -0.59 -12.68 8.63
C GLN A 3 -1.49 -11.83 9.52
N THR A 4 -1.86 -10.63 9.04
CA THR A 4 -2.80 -9.72 9.69
C THR A 4 -4.08 -9.58 8.86
N ALA A 5 -5.07 -8.85 9.37
CA ALA A 5 -6.29 -8.54 8.62
C ALA A 5 -6.03 -7.82 7.29
N ARG A 6 -4.95 -7.02 7.20
CA ARG A 6 -4.59 -6.22 6.01
C ARG A 6 -3.54 -6.88 5.11
N GLY A 7 -3.01 -8.03 5.52
CA GLY A 7 -1.94 -8.73 4.80
C GLY A 7 -0.73 -9.06 5.65
N MET A 8 0.39 -9.37 4.97
CA MET A 8 1.63 -9.83 5.60
C MET A 8 2.36 -8.69 6.33
N LEU A 9 2.73 -8.92 7.58
CA LEU A 9 3.59 -8.05 8.37
C LEU A 9 4.95 -8.72 8.61
N LEU A 10 6.03 -8.05 8.19
CA LEU A 10 7.41 -8.51 8.37
C LEU A 10 8.13 -7.60 9.36
N HIS A 11 8.71 -8.20 10.39
CA HIS A 11 9.69 -7.57 11.26
C HIS A 11 11.02 -8.30 11.08
N HIS A 12 12.09 -7.57 10.80
CA HIS A 12 13.44 -8.08 10.65
C HIS A 12 14.36 -7.39 11.65
N VAL A 13 15.06 -8.18 12.47
CA VAL A 13 15.86 -7.70 13.60
C VAL A 13 17.25 -8.28 13.52
N ARG A 14 18.26 -7.43 13.61
CA ARG A 14 19.66 -7.82 13.78
C ARG A 14 20.09 -7.47 15.19
N ILE A 15 20.62 -8.44 15.92
CA ILE A 15 21.10 -8.27 17.30
C ILE A 15 22.62 -8.45 17.33
N GLU A 16 23.32 -7.50 17.95
CA GLU A 16 24.77 -7.53 18.18
C GLU A 16 25.06 -7.19 19.64
N SER A 17 25.89 -8.00 20.30
CA SER A 17 26.27 -7.81 21.70
C SER A 17 25.06 -7.60 22.65
N GLY A 18 23.98 -8.35 22.41
CA GLY A 18 22.75 -8.27 23.20
C GLY A 18 21.89 -7.02 22.95
N ARG A 19 22.18 -6.22 21.92
CA ARG A 19 21.42 -5.01 21.55
C ARG A 19 20.90 -5.10 20.13
N ILE A 20 19.80 -4.41 19.84
CA ILE A 20 19.27 -4.28 18.48
C ILE A 20 20.23 -3.39 17.68
N ALA A 21 20.93 -3.98 16.73
CA ALA A 21 21.81 -3.29 15.78
C ALA A 21 21.06 -2.79 14.54
N GLN A 22 19.94 -3.44 14.20
CA GLN A 22 19.06 -3.02 13.10
C GLN A 22 17.64 -3.54 13.34
N TYR A 23 16.65 -2.73 13.01
CA TYR A 23 15.24 -3.12 13.01
C TYR A 23 14.57 -2.57 11.75
N LEU A 24 14.01 -3.46 10.93
CA LEU A 24 13.27 -3.12 9.72
C LEU A 24 11.87 -3.70 9.82
N ILE A 25 10.88 -2.91 9.41
CA ILE A 25 9.48 -3.33 9.33
C ILE A 25 9.03 -3.14 7.90
N VAL A 26 8.31 -4.12 7.36
CA VAL A 26 7.51 -3.95 6.14
C VAL A 26 6.08 -4.29 6.52
N ALA A 27 5.23 -3.27 6.63
CA ALA A 27 3.84 -3.44 6.99
C ALA A 27 2.99 -3.79 5.75
N PRO A 28 1.75 -4.24 5.95
CA PRO A 28 0.85 -4.61 4.84
C PRO A 28 0.64 -3.48 3.82
N THR A 29 0.59 -2.23 4.29
CA THR A 29 0.42 -1.05 3.45
C THR A 29 1.60 -0.83 2.49
N GLU A 30 2.83 -1.11 2.92
CA GLU A 30 4.00 -0.99 2.06
C GLU A 30 3.92 -1.95 0.87
N TRP A 31 3.40 -3.18 1.06
CA TRP A 31 3.19 -4.12 -0.04
C TRP A 31 2.03 -3.68 -0.95
N ASN A 32 0.91 -3.25 -0.37
CA ASN A 32 -0.30 -2.93 -1.11
C ASN A 32 -0.14 -1.67 -1.98
N PHE A 33 0.55 -0.65 -1.45
CA PHE A 33 0.70 0.68 -2.05
C PHE A 33 2.10 0.92 -2.63
N HIS A 34 2.96 -0.09 -2.69
CA HIS A 34 4.22 0.00 -3.45
C HIS A 34 3.94 0.40 -4.91
N PRO A 35 4.83 1.13 -5.59
CA PRO A 35 4.70 1.45 -7.03
C PRO A 35 4.59 0.24 -7.96
N GLN A 36 4.87 -0.97 -7.45
CA GLN A 36 4.70 -2.25 -8.15
C GLN A 36 3.79 -3.21 -7.37
N GLY A 37 3.04 -2.68 -6.41
CA GLY A 37 2.19 -3.41 -5.48
C GLY A 37 0.77 -3.64 -5.99
N ALA A 38 -0.08 -4.17 -5.11
CA ALA A 38 -1.44 -4.59 -5.43
C ALA A 38 -2.29 -3.50 -6.11
N LEU A 39 -2.20 -2.25 -5.63
CA LEU A 39 -2.98 -1.13 -6.16
C LEU A 39 -2.73 -0.90 -7.66
N THR A 40 -1.51 -1.11 -8.15
CA THR A 40 -1.15 -0.89 -9.56
C THR A 40 -1.92 -1.83 -10.49
N TYR A 41 -2.18 -3.07 -10.05
CA TYR A 41 -2.97 -4.03 -10.82
C TYR A 41 -4.47 -3.68 -10.85
N LEU A 42 -4.95 -2.93 -9.85
CA LEU A 42 -6.34 -2.49 -9.78
C LEU A 42 -6.59 -1.25 -10.64
N ILE A 43 -5.66 -0.30 -10.72
CA ILE A 43 -5.85 0.98 -11.45
C ILE A 43 -5.48 0.91 -12.95
N GLY A 44 -5.15 -0.27 -13.50
CA GLY A 44 -4.77 -0.44 -14.92
C GLY A 44 -5.85 -0.09 -15.97
N PHE A 45 -6.96 0.53 -15.60
CA PHE A 45 -8.08 0.87 -16.46
C PHE A 45 -7.97 2.28 -17.04
N ARG A 46 -8.41 2.43 -18.30
CA ARG A 46 -8.62 3.74 -18.93
C ARG A 46 -10.08 4.15 -18.73
N GLU A 47 -10.31 5.21 -17.97
CA GLU A 47 -11.64 5.80 -17.79
C GLU A 47 -11.69 7.15 -18.51
N GLY A 48 -12.71 7.35 -19.35
CA GLY A 48 -12.86 8.57 -20.14
C GLY A 48 -13.51 9.73 -19.37
N ASN A 49 -14.04 9.47 -18.18
CA ASN A 49 -14.68 10.45 -17.32
C ASN A 49 -13.86 10.67 -16.05
N MET A 50 -13.40 11.92 -15.84
CA MET A 50 -12.51 12.25 -14.74
C MET A 50 -13.12 12.01 -13.35
N THR A 51 -14.41 12.29 -13.18
CA THR A 51 -15.12 12.04 -11.92
C THR A 51 -15.16 10.54 -11.62
N ARG A 52 -15.51 9.72 -12.61
CA ARG A 52 -15.54 8.26 -12.45
C ARG A 52 -14.16 7.70 -12.15
N LEU A 53 -13.12 8.24 -12.78
CA LEU A 53 -11.74 7.82 -12.52
C LEU A 53 -11.36 8.03 -11.06
N VAL A 54 -11.66 9.20 -10.49
CA VAL A 54 -11.41 9.51 -9.07
C VAL A 54 -12.24 8.60 -8.16
N GLU A 55 -13.53 8.40 -8.44
CA GLU A 55 -14.41 7.53 -7.65
C GLU A 55 -13.92 6.08 -7.66
N THR A 56 -13.57 5.54 -8.82
CA THR A 56 -13.05 4.19 -8.97
C THR A 56 -11.69 4.03 -8.27
N ALA A 57 -10.77 4.99 -8.43
CA ALA A 57 -9.50 4.98 -7.72
C ALA A 57 -9.71 4.95 -6.20
N LYS A 58 -10.66 5.74 -5.69
CA LYS A 58 -11.02 5.75 -4.27
C LYS A 58 -11.56 4.40 -3.81
N LEU A 59 -12.43 3.76 -4.59
CA LEU A 59 -12.94 2.43 -4.28
C LEU A 59 -11.81 1.38 -4.22
N PHE A 60 -10.85 1.42 -5.15
CA PHE A 60 -9.72 0.50 -5.13
C PHE A 60 -8.80 0.72 -3.93
N VAL A 61 -8.48 1.97 -3.60
CA VAL A 61 -7.71 2.29 -2.39
C VAL A 61 -8.44 1.74 -1.16
N MET A 62 -9.74 2.04 -1.00
CA MET A 62 -10.53 1.57 0.14
C MET A 62 -10.66 0.04 0.20
N SER A 63 -10.67 -0.65 -0.94
CA SER A 63 -10.74 -2.11 -0.98
C SER A 63 -9.48 -2.79 -0.40
N LEU A 64 -8.37 -2.06 -0.33
CA LEU A 64 -7.11 -2.50 0.27
C LEU A 64 -6.96 -2.12 1.76
N ASP A 65 -8.01 -1.52 2.37
CA ASP A 65 -8.06 -1.09 3.77
C ASP A 65 -6.83 -0.26 4.20
N PRO A 66 -6.66 0.99 3.67
CA PRO A 66 -5.52 1.82 4.03
C PRO A 66 -5.59 2.16 5.52
N CYS A 67 -4.44 2.09 6.19
CA CYS A 67 -4.36 2.38 7.63
C CYS A 67 -3.80 3.77 7.95
N VAL A 68 -3.73 4.64 6.94
CA VAL A 68 -3.29 6.03 7.01
C VAL A 68 -4.19 6.87 6.12
N ASP A 69 -4.22 8.19 6.36
CA ASP A 69 -4.92 9.12 5.47
C ASP A 69 -4.29 9.10 4.06
N PHE A 70 -5.11 9.34 3.04
CA PHE A 70 -4.66 9.37 1.66
C PHE A 70 -5.39 10.45 0.86
N GLU A 71 -4.75 10.90 -0.21
CA GLU A 71 -5.29 11.81 -1.22
C GLU A 71 -5.16 11.17 -2.60
N ILE A 72 -6.05 11.54 -3.53
CA ILE A 72 -6.02 11.08 -4.91
C ILE A 72 -5.89 12.31 -5.79
N GLU A 73 -4.79 12.39 -6.53
CA GLU A 73 -4.55 13.38 -7.56
C GLU A 73 -4.59 12.71 -8.93
N VAL A 74 -5.34 13.29 -9.87
CA VAL A 74 -5.39 12.82 -11.25
C VAL A 74 -4.89 13.92 -12.17
N VAL A 75 -3.82 13.63 -12.91
CA VAL A 75 -3.19 14.54 -13.86
C VAL A 75 -3.51 14.11 -15.28
N HIS A 76 -3.81 15.08 -16.16
CA HIS A 76 -3.92 14.83 -17.58
C HIS A 76 -2.51 14.68 -18.15
N ALA A 77 -2.30 13.63 -18.96
CA ALA A 77 -1.06 13.40 -19.69
C ALA A 77 -0.96 14.25 -20.95
#